data_AF-A0A414EU32-F1
#
_entry.id   AF-A0A414EU32-F1
#
_cell.length_a   1.000
_cell.length_b   1.000
_cell.length_c   1.000
_cell.angle_alpha   90.00
_cell.angle_beta   90.00
_cell.angle_gamma   90.00
#
_symmetry.space_group_name_H-M   'P 1'
#
loop_
_entity.id
_entity.type
_entity.pdbx_description
1 polymer ?
#
loop_
_entity_poly.entity_id
_entity_poly.type
_entity_poly.pdbx_seq_one_letter_code
_entity_poly.pdbx_strand_id
1 'polypeptide(L)'
;MSSYVKRVGDLTEPVELSASQIAEKMTSTVDTGFDPVTKPAHYAGHTGIECKQAMESMLGTDEYVSYMQGCAFKYLWRWKSKNGIEDLKKAHECIENMLEALEGGAS
;
A
#
# COMPACT_ATOMS: atom_id res chain seq x y z
N MET A 1 -21.91 25.95 3.72
CA MET A 1 -20.90 25.65 2.68
C MET A 1 -19.59 26.26 3.14
N SER A 2 -18.68 25.45 3.67
CA SER A 2 -17.48 25.93 4.37
C SER A 2 -16.26 25.84 3.46
N SER A 3 -15.82 26.98 2.94
CA SER A 3 -14.53 27.16 2.29
C SER A 3 -13.49 27.50 3.36
N TYR A 4 -12.78 26.50 3.89
CA TYR A 4 -11.69 26.77 4.83
C TYR A 4 -10.37 26.97 4.06
N VAL A 5 -10.15 28.21 3.65
CA VAL A 5 -8.85 28.74 3.21
C VAL A 5 -7.95 28.85 4.46
N LYS A 6 -6.84 28.10 4.51
CA LYS A 6 -5.82 28.25 5.57
C LYS A 6 -5.01 29.54 5.33
N ARG A 7 -4.89 30.34 6.38
CA ARG A 7 -4.23 31.65 6.43
C ARG A 7 -2.73 31.51 6.71
N VAL A 8 -1.97 32.47 6.20
CA VAL A 8 -0.53 32.67 6.40
C VAL A 8 -0.20 32.75 7.89
N GLY A 9 0.60 31.82 8.42
CA GLY A 9 1.02 31.83 9.83
C GLY A 9 1.22 30.48 10.53
N ASP A 10 1.46 29.37 9.82
CA ASP A 10 1.90 28.12 10.46
C ASP A 10 3.44 28.06 10.45
N LEU A 11 4.05 28.72 11.44
CA LEU A 11 5.50 28.68 11.69
C LEU A 11 5.84 27.45 12.52
N THR A 12 5.54 26.25 12.01
CA THR A 12 6.24 25.07 12.52
C THR A 12 7.64 25.07 11.90
N GLU A 13 8.64 25.37 12.73
CA GLU A 13 10.05 25.10 12.45
C GLU A 13 10.19 23.72 11.78
N PRO A 14 11.01 23.57 10.71
CA PRO A 14 11.26 22.27 10.15
C PRO A 14 11.86 21.39 11.24
N VAL A 15 11.15 20.33 11.62
CA VAL A 15 11.72 19.29 12.47
C VAL A 15 12.86 18.69 11.65
N GLU A 16 14.09 19.12 11.93
CA GLU A 16 15.27 18.46 11.41
C GLU A 16 15.28 17.06 12.01
N LEU A 17 14.83 16.07 11.23
CA LEU A 17 15.05 14.67 11.57
C LEU A 17 16.55 14.48 11.71
N SER A 18 16.98 14.13 12.91
CA SER A 18 18.38 13.84 13.19
C SER A 18 18.90 12.76 12.26
N ALA A 19 20.17 12.82 11.89
CA ALA A 19 20.82 11.86 10.99
C ALA A 19 20.62 10.39 11.45
N SER A 20 20.47 10.17 12.76
CA SER A 20 20.12 8.88 13.35
C SER A 20 18.70 8.42 13.04
N GLN A 21 17.72 9.32 12.99
CA GLN A 21 16.34 8.99 12.61
C GLN A 21 16.20 8.69 11.11
N ILE A 22 17.02 9.36 10.27
CA ILE A 22 17.13 9.03 8.85
C ILE A 22 17.78 7.64 8.67
N ALA A 23 18.85 7.36 9.43
CA ALA A 23 19.54 6.08 9.40
C ALA A 23 18.66 4.92 9.88
N GLU A 24 17.86 5.11 10.95
CA GLU A 24 16.94 4.10 11.49
C GLU A 24 15.77 3.82 10.54
N LYS A 25 15.25 4.85 9.85
CA LYS A 25 14.27 4.69 8.77
C LYS A 25 14.85 3.96 7.54
N MET A 26 16.14 4.15 7.27
CA MET A 26 16.86 3.45 6.20
C MET A 26 17.19 1.98 6.54
N THR A 27 17.47 1.64 7.80
CA THR A 27 17.85 0.27 8.18
C THR A 27 16.67 -0.68 8.39
N SER A 28 15.45 -0.18 8.59
CA SER A 28 14.28 -1.03 8.84
C SER A 28 13.68 -1.72 7.60
N THR A 29 14.14 -1.44 6.37
CA THR A 29 13.41 -1.84 5.15
C THR A 29 14.00 -3.00 4.35
N VAL A 30 14.93 -3.78 4.90
CA VAL A 30 15.37 -5.01 4.22
C VAL A 30 14.50 -6.19 4.67
N ASP A 31 13.23 -6.17 4.28
CA ASP A 31 12.34 -7.32 4.42
C ASP A 31 12.67 -8.35 3.33
N THR A 32 13.46 -9.35 3.73
CA THR A 32 13.96 -10.44 2.87
C THR A 32 13.02 -11.66 2.84
N GLY A 33 11.88 -11.61 3.54
CA GLY A 33 10.92 -12.72 3.61
C GLY A 33 9.92 -12.73 2.46
N PHE A 34 9.44 -13.92 2.09
CA PHE A 34 8.26 -14.09 1.24
C PHE A 34 7.03 -14.31 2.12
N ASP A 35 5.94 -13.61 1.81
CA ASP A 35 4.64 -13.78 2.47
C ASP A 35 3.59 -14.21 1.44
N PRO A 36 2.85 -15.30 1.67
CA PRO A 36 1.89 -15.83 0.69
C PRO A 36 0.69 -14.90 0.41
N VAL A 37 0.48 -13.89 1.26
CA VAL A 37 -0.56 -12.87 1.17
C VAL A 37 0.05 -11.63 0.52
N THR A 38 1.01 -10.99 1.19
CA THR A 38 1.48 -9.64 0.82
C THR A 38 2.64 -9.61 -0.16
N LYS A 39 3.50 -10.63 -0.14
CA LYS A 39 4.71 -10.70 -0.96
C LYS A 39 4.97 -12.11 -1.49
N PRO A 40 4.11 -12.63 -2.39
CA PRO A 40 4.26 -14.00 -2.85
C PRO A 40 5.54 -14.14 -3.67
N ALA A 41 6.30 -15.22 -3.44
CA ALA A 41 7.61 -15.42 -4.06
C ALA A 41 7.63 -15.35 -5.60
N HIS A 42 6.54 -15.73 -6.25
CA HIS A 42 6.43 -15.72 -7.72
C HIS A 42 6.14 -14.33 -8.31
N TYR A 43 5.88 -13.31 -7.48
CA TYR A 43 5.72 -11.91 -7.90
C TYR A 43 6.91 -11.03 -7.54
N ALA A 44 7.95 -11.59 -6.90
CA ALA A 44 9.14 -10.85 -6.56
C ALA A 44 9.91 -10.45 -7.83
N GLY A 45 9.90 -9.15 -8.14
CA GLY A 45 10.67 -8.59 -9.24
C GLY A 45 12.18 -8.60 -8.94
N HIS A 46 13.00 -8.78 -9.97
CA HIS A 46 14.47 -8.73 -9.83
C HIS A 46 15.02 -7.30 -9.60
N THR A 47 14.19 -6.27 -9.81
CA THR A 47 14.56 -4.85 -9.68
C THR A 47 14.25 -4.25 -8.30
N GLY A 48 13.66 -5.03 -7.38
CA GLY A 48 13.20 -4.53 -6.09
C GLY A 48 11.90 -3.71 -6.15
N ILE A 49 11.32 -3.53 -7.34
CA ILE A 49 9.97 -2.97 -7.51
C ILE A 49 8.96 -4.10 -7.30
N GLU A 50 8.01 -3.89 -6.39
CA GLU A 50 6.94 -4.85 -6.15
C GLU A 50 5.94 -4.84 -7.31
N CYS A 51 5.43 -6.02 -7.69
CA CYS A 51 4.48 -6.16 -8.80
C CYS A 51 3.26 -5.23 -8.65
N LYS A 52 2.77 -5.04 -7.42
CA LYS A 52 1.64 -4.14 -7.12
C LYS A 52 1.93 -2.67 -7.49
N GLN A 53 3.14 -2.18 -7.20
CA GLN A 53 3.53 -0.81 -7.52
C GLN A 53 3.64 -0.59 -9.03
N ALA A 54 4.16 -1.60 -9.75
CA ALA A 54 4.17 -1.58 -11.20
C ALA A 54 2.75 -1.57 -11.79
N MET A 55 1.83 -2.34 -11.22
CA MET A 55 0.43 -2.36 -11.63
C MET A 55 -0.28 -1.04 -11.38
N GLU A 56 -0.11 -0.43 -10.21
CA GLU A 56 -0.67 0.88 -9.87
C GLU A 56 -0.16 1.95 -10.83
N SER A 57 1.15 1.96 -11.10
CA SER A 57 1.77 2.91 -12.04
C SER A 57 1.24 2.74 -13.48
N MET A 58 0.96 1.49 -13.88
CA MET A 58 0.44 1.19 -15.22
C MET A 58 -1.03 1.57 -15.38
N LEU A 59 -1.86 1.31 -14.36
CA LEU A 59 -3.30 1.48 -14.43
C LEU A 59 -3.75 2.91 -14.11
N GLY A 60 -3.02 3.62 -13.24
CA GLY A 60 -3.53 4.82 -12.59
C GLY A 60 -4.45 4.50 -11.42
N THR A 61 -4.73 5.50 -10.58
CA THR A 61 -5.41 5.31 -9.28
C THR A 61 -6.80 4.69 -9.43
N ASP A 62 -7.66 5.23 -10.29
CA ASP A 62 -9.07 4.80 -10.38
C ASP A 62 -9.21 3.35 -10.89
N GLU A 63 -8.45 3.00 -11.93
CA GLU A 63 -8.41 1.66 -12.50
C GLU A 63 -7.73 0.65 -11.56
N TYR A 64 -6.68 1.07 -10.84
CA TYR A 64 -6.03 0.24 -9.83
C TYR A 64 -6.98 -0.10 -8.67
N VAL A 65 -7.71 0.90 -8.16
CA VAL A 65 -8.74 0.71 -7.12
C VAL A 65 -9.83 -0.25 -7.61
N SER A 66 -10.29 -0.10 -8.85
CA SER A 66 -11.27 -1.00 -9.46
C SER A 66 -10.75 -2.44 -9.58
N TYR A 67 -9.48 -2.60 -9.96
CA TYR A 67 -8.83 -3.91 -10.02
C TYR A 67 -8.70 -4.56 -8.64
N MET A 68 -8.29 -3.80 -7.62
CA MET A 68 -8.20 -4.26 -6.23
C MET A 68 -9.57 -4.65 -5.67
N GLN A 69 -10.63 -3.88 -5.99
CA GLN A 69 -12.00 -4.21 -5.61
C GLN A 69 -12.43 -5.58 -6.17
N GLY A 70 -12.15 -5.85 -7.44
CA GLY A 70 -12.40 -7.15 -8.06
C GLY A 70 -11.61 -8.29 -7.40
N CYS A 71 -10.37 -8.03 -6.99
CA CYS A 71 -9.56 -8.99 -6.25
C CYS A 71 -10.12 -9.29 -4.86
N ALA A 72 -10.48 -8.26 -4.09
CA ALA A 72 -11.13 -8.39 -2.80
C ALA A 72 -12.40 -9.24 -2.90
N PHE A 73 -13.27 -8.93 -3.88
CA PHE A 73 -14.48 -9.70 -4.15
C PHE A 73 -14.18 -11.18 -4.42
N LYS A 74 -13.23 -11.48 -5.31
CA LYS A 74 -12.84 -12.86 -5.64
C LYS A 74 -12.40 -13.64 -4.40
N TYR A 75 -11.64 -13.02 -3.51
CA TYR A 75 -11.18 -13.67 -2.27
C TYR A 75 -12.32 -13.86 -1.27
N LEU A 76 -13.20 -12.87 -1.10
CA LEU A 76 -14.43 -12.97 -0.29
C LEU A 76 -15.42 -14.01 -0.85
N TRP A 77 -15.42 -14.26 -2.15
CA TRP A 77 -16.28 -15.28 -2.75
C TRP A 77 -15.79 -16.70 -2.43
N ARG A 78 -14.49 -16.94 -2.57
CA ARG A 78 -13.94 -18.30 -2.61
C ARG A 78 -13.44 -18.83 -1.26
N TRP A 79 -13.30 -17.98 -0.22
CA TRP A 79 -12.58 -18.32 1.01
C TRP A 79 -13.08 -19.61 1.68
N LYS A 80 -14.40 -19.83 1.78
CA LYS A 80 -14.97 -21.03 2.42
C LYS A 80 -14.56 -22.33 1.72
N SER A 81 -14.35 -22.26 0.40
CA SER A 81 -14.13 -23.43 -0.46
C SER A 81 -12.67 -23.67 -0.86
N LYS A 82 -11.76 -22.72 -0.61
CA LYS A 82 -10.38 -22.76 -1.12
C LYS A 82 -9.32 -22.57 -0.04
N ASN A 83 -9.02 -21.34 0.37
CA ASN A 83 -7.89 -21.07 1.28
C ASN A 83 -8.29 -20.55 2.67
N GLY A 84 -9.59 -20.54 3.01
CA GLY A 84 -10.07 -20.17 4.33
C GLY A 84 -9.61 -18.77 4.75
N ILE A 85 -9.00 -18.67 5.93
CA ILE A 85 -8.52 -17.42 6.52
C ILE A 85 -7.49 -16.71 5.63
N GLU A 86 -6.67 -17.43 4.86
CA GLU A 86 -5.67 -16.80 3.99
C GLU A 86 -6.34 -15.94 2.91
N ASP A 87 -7.46 -16.38 2.33
CA ASP A 87 -8.22 -15.56 1.39
C ASP A 87 -8.85 -14.34 2.07
N LEU A 88 -9.27 -14.45 3.33
CA LEU A 88 -9.75 -13.29 4.08
C LEU A 88 -8.63 -12.25 4.30
N LYS A 89 -7.40 -12.70 4.59
CA LYS A 89 -6.24 -11.82 4.69
C LYS A 89 -5.90 -11.16 3.35
N LYS A 90 -5.98 -11.90 2.24
CA LYS A 90 -5.81 -11.34 0.89
C LYS A 90 -6.88 -10.31 0.53
N ALA A 91 -8.13 -10.57 0.92
CA ALA A 91 -9.21 -9.61 0.73
C ALA A 91 -8.96 -8.32 1.53
N HIS A 92 -8.54 -8.45 2.78
CA HIS A 92 -8.17 -7.33 3.64
C HIS A 92 -7.04 -6.50 3.01
N GLU A 93 -5.97 -7.14 2.56
CA GLU A 93 -4.86 -6.45 1.90
C GLU A 93 -5.29 -5.72 0.63
N CYS A 94 -6.18 -6.29 -0.20
CA CYS A 94 -6.73 -5.57 -1.35
C CYS A 94 -7.46 -4.29 -0.92
N ILE A 95 -8.17 -4.31 0.20
CA ILE A 95 -8.86 -3.12 0.75
C ILE A 95 -7.85 -2.10 1.26
N GLU A 96 -6.80 -2.53 1.97
CA GLU A 96 -5.71 -1.63 2.41
C GLU A 96 -5.03 -0.95 1.21
N ASN A 97 -4.72 -1.69 0.15
CA ASN A 97 -4.14 -1.11 -1.07
C ASN A 97 -5.08 -0.08 -1.73
N MET A 98 -6.41 -0.26 -1.65
CA MET A 98 -7.37 0.75 -2.13
C MET A 98 -7.34 2.01 -1.27
N LEU A 99 -7.26 1.85 0.06
CA LEU A 99 -7.16 2.98 0.99
C LEU A 99 -5.87 3.76 0.75
N GLU A 100 -4.73 3.07 0.67
CA GLU A 100 -3.42 3.67 0.38
C GLU A 100 -3.43 4.48 -0.92
N ALA A 101 -4.00 3.93 -2.00
CA ALA A 101 -4.09 4.61 -3.29
C ALA A 101 -4.99 5.86 -3.25
N LEU A 102 -6.10 5.81 -2.50
CA LEU A 102 -7.09 6.91 -2.41
C LEU A 102 -6.70 8.01 -1.43
N GLU A 103 -6.05 7.66 -0.32
CA GLU A 103 -5.54 8.63 0.65
C GLU A 103 -4.37 9.46 0.08
N GLY A 104 -3.90 9.07 -1.11
CA GLY A 104 -2.82 9.71 -1.83
C GLY A 104 -1.52 9.42 -1.12
N GLY A 105 -0.80 8.42 -1.62
CA GLY A 105 0.54 8.08 -1.14
C GLY A 105 1.39 9.34 -1.01
N ALA A 106 1.43 9.89 0.21
CA ALA A 106 2.40 10.87 0.63
C ALA A 106 3.72 10.12 0.75
N SER A 107 4.45 10.03 -0.36
CA SER A 107 5.81 9.53 -0.44
C SER A 107 6.58 10.43 -1.38
#